data_AF-A0A5E4IL48-F1
#
_entry.id   AF-A0A5E4IL48-F1
#
_cell.length_a   1.000
_cell.length_b   1.000
_cell.length_c   1.000
_cell.angle_alpha   90.00
_cell.angle_beta   90.00
_cell.angle_gamma   90.00
#
_symmetry.space_group_name_H-M   'P 1'
#
loop_
_entity.id
_entity.type
_entity.pdbx_description
1 polymer ?
#
loop_
_entity_poly.entity_id
_entity_poly.type
_entity_poly.pdbx_seq_one_letter_code
_entity_poly.pdbx_strand_id
1 'polypeptide(L)'
;MPETIGENALNVTDTNGVASVKNMREAAKRGGGFTYYIWPNPAHPNSKELKLTYVLKADEGLWLGAGTYLTGEAPIFSNESREDLVAFVNGARDFALNTTKEVALKAFNDKNGKFVEGNRYIFAYDYDGRTLALPYQPELIGTNRFDSQDPNGVYFVQKAIDTARMGNGFFYYVYPDSSRNMTQALKLSYVVKVDDTWFLGSGIYAKGEETNN
;
A
#
# COMPACT_ATOMS: atom_id res chain seq x y z
N MET A 1 7.60 -25.99 -3.30
CA MET A 1 6.20 -26.32 -3.68
C MET A 1 6.17 -26.54 -5.19
N PRO A 2 6.25 -27.80 -5.64
CA PRO A 2 6.05 -28.18 -7.05
C PRO A 2 4.60 -28.00 -7.54
N GLU A 3 3.66 -27.83 -6.60
CA GLU A 3 2.21 -27.92 -6.84
C GLU A 3 1.61 -26.74 -7.62
N THR A 4 2.31 -25.59 -7.72
CA THR A 4 1.82 -24.42 -8.46
C THR A 4 2.42 -24.31 -9.87
N ILE A 5 3.21 -25.29 -10.31
CA ILE A 5 3.83 -25.27 -11.64
C ILE A 5 2.73 -25.44 -12.69
N GLY A 6 2.63 -24.47 -13.61
CA GLY A 6 1.64 -24.48 -14.70
C GLY A 6 0.28 -23.86 -14.35
N GLU A 7 0.08 -23.42 -13.10
CA GLU A 7 -1.16 -22.78 -12.66
C GLU A 7 -1.10 -21.24 -12.77
N ASN A 8 -2.27 -20.62 -12.98
CA ASN A 8 -2.38 -19.17 -12.98
C ASN A 8 -2.51 -18.64 -11.54
N ALA A 9 -1.45 -18.00 -11.05
CA ALA A 9 -1.39 -17.45 -9.69
C ALA A 9 -1.78 -15.95 -9.59
N LEU A 10 -2.31 -15.32 -10.64
CA LEU A 10 -2.56 -13.86 -10.64
C LEU A 10 -3.57 -13.41 -9.58
N ASN A 11 -4.47 -14.28 -9.14
CA ASN A 11 -5.47 -13.95 -8.12
C ASN A 11 -5.04 -14.31 -6.69
N VAL A 12 -3.80 -14.77 -6.50
CA VAL A 12 -3.27 -15.04 -5.17
C VAL A 12 -3.16 -13.73 -4.38
N THR A 13 -3.80 -13.72 -3.22
CA THR A 13 -3.67 -12.67 -2.21
C THR A 13 -3.01 -13.25 -0.96
N ASP A 14 -2.35 -12.40 -0.20
CA ASP A 14 -1.91 -12.78 1.14
C ASP A 14 -3.05 -12.68 2.18
N THR A 15 -2.73 -12.96 3.44
CA THR A 15 -3.69 -12.97 4.55
C THR A 15 -4.41 -11.65 4.79
N ASN A 16 -3.89 -10.54 4.28
CA ASN A 16 -4.48 -9.21 4.42
C ASN A 16 -5.11 -8.71 3.12
N GLY A 17 -5.15 -9.54 2.08
CA GLY A 17 -5.76 -9.21 0.79
C GLY A 17 -4.82 -8.50 -0.19
N VAL A 18 -3.52 -8.45 0.07
CA VAL A 18 -2.55 -7.86 -0.87
C VAL A 18 -2.36 -8.81 -2.04
N ALA A 19 -2.61 -8.33 -3.26
CA ALA A 19 -2.52 -9.12 -4.50
C ALA A 19 -1.06 -9.36 -4.93
N SER A 20 -0.34 -10.20 -4.19
CA SER A 20 1.11 -10.39 -4.27
C SER A 20 1.63 -10.64 -5.69
N VAL A 21 1.04 -11.56 -6.45
CA VAL A 21 1.52 -11.93 -7.79
C VAL A 21 1.23 -10.86 -8.84
N LYS A 22 0.05 -10.21 -8.79
CA LYS A 22 -0.26 -9.04 -9.64
C LYS A 22 0.73 -7.91 -9.36
N ASN A 23 0.99 -7.66 -8.08
CA ASN A 23 1.92 -6.67 -7.59
C ASN A 23 3.37 -6.91 -8.04
N MET A 24 3.80 -8.17 -8.15
CA MET A 24 5.09 -8.55 -8.74
C MET A 24 5.11 -8.32 -10.26
N ARG A 25 4.05 -8.73 -10.96
CA ARG A 25 3.92 -8.55 -12.41
C ARG A 25 4.00 -7.07 -12.81
N GLU A 26 3.30 -6.18 -12.11
CA GLU A 26 3.36 -4.74 -12.43
C GLU A 26 4.75 -4.14 -12.16
N ALA A 27 5.46 -4.59 -11.12
CA ALA A 27 6.87 -4.22 -10.91
C ALA A 27 7.76 -4.72 -12.07
N ALA A 28 7.59 -5.97 -12.50
CA ALA A 28 8.33 -6.53 -13.63
C ALA A 28 8.06 -5.79 -14.95
N LYS A 29 6.81 -5.39 -15.22
CA LYS A 29 6.48 -4.58 -16.42
C LYS A 29 7.27 -3.26 -16.48
N ARG A 30 7.70 -2.72 -15.33
CA ARG A 30 8.56 -1.53 -15.24
C ARG A 30 10.06 -1.84 -15.25
N GLY A 31 10.45 -3.07 -15.57
CA GLY A 31 11.84 -3.54 -15.58
C GLY A 31 12.25 -4.25 -14.28
N GLY A 32 11.69 -3.85 -13.15
CA GLY A 32 11.88 -4.52 -11.87
C GLY A 32 11.56 -3.64 -10.67
N GLY A 33 11.62 -4.21 -9.48
CA GLY A 33 11.40 -3.46 -8.23
C GLY A 33 11.12 -4.34 -7.02
N PHE A 34 11.16 -3.72 -5.85
CA PHE A 34 10.85 -4.37 -4.58
C PHE A 34 9.34 -4.39 -4.29
N THR A 35 8.88 -5.45 -3.64
CA THR A 35 7.51 -5.58 -3.13
C THR A 35 7.49 -6.34 -1.81
N TYR A 36 6.56 -5.98 -0.93
CA TYR A 36 6.21 -6.80 0.23
C TYR A 36 4.96 -7.63 -0.02
N TYR A 37 4.87 -8.74 0.69
CA TYR A 37 3.68 -9.56 0.86
C TYR A 37 3.91 -10.54 2.02
N ILE A 38 2.84 -11.08 2.59
CA ILE A 38 2.95 -12.13 3.61
C ILE A 38 2.97 -13.51 2.94
N TRP A 39 3.91 -14.37 3.34
CA TRP A 39 4.06 -15.71 2.76
C TRP A 39 4.50 -16.75 3.80
N PRO A 40 4.14 -18.04 3.66
CA PRO A 40 4.69 -19.10 4.50
C PRO A 40 6.23 -19.09 4.50
N ASN A 41 6.84 -19.14 5.69
CA ASN A 41 8.30 -19.23 5.83
C ASN A 41 8.72 -20.71 5.98
N PRO A 42 9.48 -21.29 5.02
CA PRO A 42 9.94 -22.68 5.11
C PRO A 42 10.83 -22.97 6.32
N ALA A 43 11.54 -21.96 6.84
CA ALA A 43 12.38 -22.10 8.03
C ALA A 43 11.57 -22.08 9.34
N HIS A 44 10.36 -21.51 9.32
CA HIS A 44 9.45 -21.42 10.47
C HIS A 44 8.11 -22.08 10.13
N PRO A 45 8.01 -23.43 10.24
CA PRO A 45 6.79 -24.16 9.94
C PRO A 45 5.60 -23.61 10.74
N ASN A 46 4.46 -23.44 10.07
CA ASN A 46 3.23 -22.84 10.58
C ASN A 46 3.25 -21.31 10.76
N SER A 47 4.34 -20.63 10.41
CA SER A 47 4.41 -19.17 10.38
C SER A 47 4.23 -18.62 8.96
N LYS A 48 3.53 -17.50 8.85
CA LYS A 48 3.55 -16.63 7.66
C LYS A 48 4.19 -15.33 8.06
N GLU A 49 5.14 -14.86 7.28
CA GLU A 49 5.95 -13.68 7.61
C GLU A 49 5.97 -12.68 6.47
N LEU A 50 6.27 -11.43 6.80
CA LEU A 50 6.47 -10.40 5.81
C LEU A 50 7.72 -10.74 4.98
N LYS A 51 7.55 -10.80 3.67
CA LYS A 51 8.63 -11.08 2.73
C LYS A 51 8.87 -9.88 1.84
N LEU A 52 10.11 -9.43 1.78
CA LEU A 52 10.58 -8.44 0.83
C LEU A 52 11.17 -9.17 -0.37
N THR A 53 10.63 -8.95 -1.56
CA THR A 53 11.09 -9.60 -2.80
C THR A 53 11.43 -8.57 -3.84
N TYR A 54 12.61 -8.72 -4.44
CA TYR A 54 12.96 -8.05 -5.69
C TYR A 54 12.46 -8.87 -6.86
N VAL A 55 11.81 -8.20 -7.81
CA VAL A 55 11.35 -8.78 -9.06
C VAL A 55 12.10 -8.14 -10.22
N LEU A 56 12.50 -8.94 -11.20
CA LEU A 56 13.21 -8.48 -12.39
C LEU A 56 12.52 -9.03 -13.64
N LYS A 57 12.30 -8.18 -14.65
CA LYS A 57 11.90 -8.65 -16.00
C LYS A 57 13.05 -9.40 -16.63
N ALA A 58 12.85 -10.65 -16.98
CA ALA A 58 13.83 -11.42 -17.75
C ALA A 58 13.58 -11.25 -19.25
N ASP A 59 12.31 -11.31 -19.68
CA ASP A 59 11.85 -11.04 -21.04
C ASP A 59 10.35 -10.65 -21.06
N GLU A 60 9.70 -10.66 -22.23
CA GLU A 60 8.28 -10.26 -22.37
C GLU A 60 7.28 -11.21 -21.67
N GLY A 61 7.64 -12.48 -21.47
CA GLY A 61 6.78 -13.48 -20.83
C GLY A 61 7.26 -13.92 -19.45
N LEU A 62 8.50 -13.60 -19.07
CA LEU A 62 9.18 -14.13 -17.89
C LEU A 62 9.70 -13.02 -16.98
N TRP A 63 9.47 -13.21 -15.68
CA TRP A 63 10.10 -12.43 -14.63
C TRP A 63 10.61 -13.35 -13.53
N LEU A 64 11.68 -12.93 -12.88
CA LEU A 64 12.34 -13.65 -11.79
C LEU A 64 12.07 -12.91 -10.48
N GLY A 65 11.92 -13.66 -9.39
CA GLY A 65 11.74 -13.11 -8.05
C GLY A 65 12.70 -13.76 -7.07
N ALA A 66 13.42 -12.95 -6.30
CA ALA A 66 14.23 -13.39 -5.18
C ALA A 66 13.96 -12.49 -3.98
N GLY A 67 13.85 -13.07 -2.79
CA GLY A 67 13.42 -12.29 -1.63
C GLY A 67 13.86 -12.90 -0.31
N THR A 68 13.84 -12.05 0.71
CA THR A 68 14.16 -12.39 2.09
C THR A 68 12.94 -12.20 2.97
N TYR A 69 12.83 -13.02 4.02
CA TYR A 69 11.84 -12.82 5.07
C TYR A 69 12.37 -11.75 6.02
N LEU A 70 11.52 -10.78 6.33
CA LEU A 70 11.76 -9.80 7.39
C LEU A 70 11.27 -10.47 8.68
N THR A 71 12.11 -11.34 9.23
CA THR A 71 11.77 -12.26 10.32
C THR A 71 11.41 -11.52 11.60
N GLY A 72 10.32 -11.92 12.22
CA GLY A 72 9.68 -11.32 13.39
C GLY A 72 8.21 -11.75 13.44
N GLU A 73 7.42 -11.26 14.39
CA GLU A 73 5.97 -11.49 14.34
C GLU A 73 5.38 -10.85 13.07
N ALA A 74 4.48 -11.58 12.40
CA ALA A 74 3.76 -11.04 11.27
C ALA A 74 3.01 -9.77 11.68
N PRO A 75 3.04 -8.71 10.86
CA PRO A 75 2.34 -7.49 11.23
C PRO A 75 0.84 -7.77 11.36
N ILE A 76 0.29 -7.49 12.54
CA ILE A 76 -1.10 -7.79 12.87
C ILE A 76 -2.01 -6.71 12.30
N PHE A 77 -2.85 -7.09 11.34
CA PHE A 77 -3.95 -6.28 10.83
C PHE A 77 -5.24 -7.10 10.95
N SER A 78 -6.01 -6.89 12.02
CA SER A 78 -7.24 -7.66 12.25
C SER A 78 -8.23 -7.46 11.09
N ASN A 79 -9.12 -8.43 10.89
CA ASN A 79 -10.15 -8.32 9.86
C ASN A 79 -11.02 -7.07 10.06
N GLU A 80 -11.42 -6.81 11.30
CA GLU A 80 -12.16 -5.62 11.72
C GLU A 80 -11.42 -4.33 11.32
N SER A 81 -10.13 -4.19 11.68
CA SER A 81 -9.36 -2.99 11.30
C SER A 81 -9.23 -2.81 9.79
N ARG A 82 -9.20 -3.91 9.02
CA ARG A 82 -9.17 -3.85 7.54
C ARG A 82 -10.54 -3.45 6.98
N GLU A 83 -11.63 -3.96 7.54
CA GLU A 83 -13.00 -3.61 7.15
C GLU A 83 -13.32 -2.14 7.46
N ASP A 84 -12.95 -1.67 8.65
CA ASP A 84 -13.08 -0.27 9.05
C ASP A 84 -12.29 0.66 8.12
N LEU A 85 -11.06 0.27 7.77
CA LEU A 85 -10.25 1.02 6.82
C LEU A 85 -10.91 1.11 5.44
N VAL A 86 -11.46 0.00 4.94
CA VAL A 86 -12.19 -0.03 3.66
C VAL A 86 -13.42 0.86 3.71
N ALA A 87 -14.20 0.82 4.80
CA ALA A 87 -15.36 1.67 5.00
C ALA A 87 -14.98 3.17 5.02
N PHE A 88 -13.91 3.52 5.74
CA PHE A 88 -13.39 4.89 5.81
C PHE A 88 -12.98 5.42 4.43
N VAL A 89 -12.23 4.63 3.65
CA VAL A 89 -11.78 5.00 2.30
C VAL A 89 -12.96 5.10 1.33
N ASN A 90 -13.92 4.17 1.38
CA ASN A 90 -15.10 4.23 0.52
C ASN A 90 -15.99 5.44 0.85
N GLY A 91 -16.15 5.78 2.13
CA GLY A 91 -16.86 7.00 2.53
C GLY A 91 -16.21 8.28 1.99
N ALA A 92 -14.87 8.32 1.94
CA ALA A 92 -14.13 9.42 1.31
C ALA A 92 -14.31 9.46 -0.21
N ARG A 93 -14.27 8.30 -0.89
CA ARG A 93 -14.55 8.22 -2.33
C ARG A 93 -15.97 8.69 -2.64
N ASP A 94 -16.95 8.24 -1.89
CA ASP A 94 -18.35 8.61 -2.11
C ASP A 94 -18.55 10.12 -1.86
N PHE A 95 -17.87 10.71 -0.87
CA PHE A 95 -17.83 12.16 -0.71
C PHE A 95 -17.24 12.86 -1.93
N ALA A 96 -16.11 12.37 -2.46
CA ALA A 96 -15.47 12.93 -3.64
C ALA A 96 -16.34 12.84 -4.91
N LEU A 97 -17.11 11.76 -5.09
CA LEU A 97 -18.01 11.56 -6.22
C LEU A 97 -19.28 12.43 -6.15
N ASN A 98 -19.69 12.83 -4.94
CA ASN A 98 -20.87 13.66 -4.71
C ASN A 98 -20.54 15.16 -4.53
N THR A 99 -19.31 15.57 -4.84
CA THR A 99 -18.87 16.97 -4.75
C THR A 99 -17.84 17.28 -5.86
N THR A 100 -17.24 18.47 -5.86
CA THR A 100 -16.14 18.76 -6.80
C THR A 100 -14.81 18.26 -6.26
N LYS A 101 -13.86 17.96 -7.17
CA LYS A 101 -12.51 17.54 -6.79
C LYS A 101 -11.85 18.55 -5.85
N GLU A 102 -12.04 19.84 -6.07
CA GLU A 102 -11.48 20.91 -5.24
C GLU A 102 -12.06 20.88 -3.81
N VAL A 103 -13.37 20.69 -3.66
CA VAL A 103 -14.03 20.57 -2.35
C VAL A 103 -13.56 19.31 -1.63
N ALA A 104 -13.45 18.19 -2.35
CA ALA A 104 -12.94 16.93 -1.81
C ALA A 104 -11.51 17.07 -1.30
N LEU A 105 -10.60 17.57 -2.14
CA LEU A 105 -9.18 17.76 -1.78
C LEU A 105 -9.00 18.76 -0.65
N LYS A 106 -9.83 19.82 -0.58
CA LYS A 106 -9.81 20.74 0.58
C LYS A 106 -10.19 20.01 1.87
N ALA A 107 -11.22 19.16 1.83
CA ALA A 107 -11.65 18.39 3.00
C ALA A 107 -10.61 17.32 3.41
N PHE A 108 -9.96 16.66 2.47
CA PHE A 108 -8.92 15.66 2.75
C PHE A 108 -7.63 16.26 3.31
N ASN A 109 -7.33 17.52 2.98
CA ASN A 109 -6.17 18.25 3.50
C ASN A 109 -6.45 19.02 4.80
N ASP A 110 -7.69 19.00 5.32
CA ASP A 110 -7.99 19.53 6.64
C ASP A 110 -7.59 18.51 7.72
N LYS A 111 -6.45 18.75 8.37
CA LYS A 111 -5.92 17.88 9.43
C LYS A 111 -6.84 17.76 10.66
N ASN A 112 -7.79 18.68 10.83
CA ASN A 112 -8.77 18.67 11.91
C ASN A 112 -10.17 18.22 11.43
N GLY A 113 -10.29 17.85 10.15
CA GLY A 113 -11.54 17.47 9.52
C GLY A 113 -11.87 15.98 9.71
N LYS A 114 -13.09 15.60 9.29
CA LYS A 114 -13.62 14.23 9.41
C LYS A 114 -12.85 13.14 8.63
N PHE A 115 -11.91 13.54 7.77
CA PHE A 115 -11.07 12.63 6.97
C PHE A 115 -9.70 12.39 7.60
N VAL A 116 -9.56 12.77 8.87
CA VAL A 116 -8.47 12.40 9.77
C VAL A 116 -9.09 11.81 11.03
N GLU A 117 -8.71 10.57 11.36
CA GLU A 117 -9.25 9.83 12.50
C GLU A 117 -8.15 8.99 13.16
N GLY A 118 -7.73 9.35 14.37
CA GLY A 118 -6.60 8.71 15.04
C GLY A 118 -5.32 8.83 14.22
N ASN A 119 -4.76 7.70 13.79
CA ASN A 119 -3.59 7.64 12.89
C ASN A 119 -3.96 7.42 11.41
N ARG A 120 -5.25 7.38 11.08
CA ARG A 120 -5.77 7.27 9.70
C ARG A 120 -6.02 8.65 9.11
N TYR A 121 -5.71 8.80 7.84
CA TYR A 121 -5.98 10.02 7.08
C TYR A 121 -6.12 9.70 5.60
N ILE A 122 -6.94 10.47 4.89
CA ILE A 122 -7.04 10.35 3.43
C ILE A 122 -5.82 10.98 2.76
N PHE A 123 -5.13 10.19 1.95
CA PHE A 123 -4.17 10.66 0.96
C PHE A 123 -4.76 10.52 -0.44
N ALA A 124 -4.30 11.33 -1.39
CA ALA A 124 -4.74 11.25 -2.78
C ALA A 124 -3.61 11.62 -3.75
N TYR A 125 -3.60 10.97 -4.92
CA TYR A 125 -2.64 11.20 -5.99
C TYR A 125 -3.34 11.13 -7.35
N ASP A 126 -2.79 11.80 -8.34
CA ASP A 126 -3.11 11.48 -9.73
C ASP A 126 -2.29 10.26 -10.21
N TYR A 127 -2.60 9.77 -11.41
CA TYR A 127 -1.93 8.60 -11.98
C TYR A 127 -0.52 8.88 -12.54
N ASP A 128 -0.07 10.14 -12.54
CA ASP A 128 1.31 10.53 -12.85
C ASP A 128 2.17 10.63 -11.58
N GLY A 129 1.58 10.40 -10.40
CA GLY A 129 2.25 10.41 -9.11
C GLY A 129 2.31 11.79 -8.44
N ARG A 130 1.55 12.79 -8.93
CA ARG A 130 1.42 14.08 -8.26
C ARG A 130 0.61 13.93 -6.99
N THR A 131 1.12 14.47 -5.89
CA THR A 131 0.43 14.49 -4.60
C THR A 131 -0.71 15.48 -4.62
N LEU A 132 -1.95 15.02 -4.37
CA LEU A 132 -3.15 15.85 -4.33
C LEU A 132 -3.64 16.11 -2.90
N ALA A 133 -3.51 15.12 -2.01
CA ALA A 133 -3.81 15.28 -0.59
C ALA A 133 -2.83 14.49 0.28
N LEU A 134 -2.30 15.16 1.30
CA LEU A 134 -1.40 14.57 2.31
C LEU A 134 -1.36 15.46 3.58
N PRO A 135 -2.37 15.37 4.46
CA PRO A 135 -2.62 16.39 5.50
C PRO A 135 -1.49 16.56 6.53
N TYR A 136 -0.71 15.51 6.79
CA TYR A 136 0.43 15.57 7.73
C TYR A 136 1.75 16.00 7.10
N GLN A 137 1.81 16.11 5.78
CA GLN A 137 2.99 16.57 5.03
C GLN A 137 2.55 17.51 3.89
N PRO A 138 1.90 18.63 4.22
CA PRO A 138 1.31 19.53 3.22
C PRO A 138 2.34 20.14 2.27
N GLU A 139 3.62 20.20 2.67
CA GLU A 139 4.74 20.63 1.84
C GLU A 139 4.96 19.77 0.59
N LEU A 140 4.45 18.53 0.58
CA LEU A 140 4.55 17.62 -0.56
C LEU A 140 3.39 17.78 -1.56
N ILE A 141 2.34 18.53 -1.23
CA ILE A 141 1.20 18.74 -2.13
C ILE A 141 1.68 19.43 -3.41
N GLY A 142 1.31 18.87 -4.56
CA GLY A 142 1.72 19.35 -5.88
C GLY A 142 3.10 18.88 -6.35
N THR A 143 3.86 18.15 -5.52
CA THR A 143 5.10 17.50 -5.97
C THR A 143 4.80 16.14 -6.62
N ASN A 144 5.66 15.74 -7.57
CA ASN A 144 5.62 14.40 -8.14
C ASN A 144 6.43 13.44 -7.25
N ARG A 145 5.79 12.36 -6.81
CA ARG A 145 6.37 11.34 -5.94
C ARG A 145 6.41 9.95 -6.59
N PHE A 146 6.26 9.88 -7.91
CA PHE A 146 6.26 8.63 -8.67
C PHE A 146 7.51 7.78 -8.36
N ASP A 147 8.68 8.39 -8.24
CA ASP A 147 9.94 7.69 -7.93
C ASP A 147 10.30 7.69 -6.43
N SER A 148 9.38 8.09 -5.55
CA SER A 148 9.60 8.02 -4.11
C SER A 148 9.68 6.57 -3.63
N GLN A 149 10.73 6.27 -2.87
CA GLN A 149 10.98 4.96 -2.30
C GLN A 149 10.83 4.99 -0.77
N ASP A 150 10.40 3.87 -0.22
CA ASP A 150 10.58 3.60 1.20
C ASP A 150 12.03 3.16 1.51
N PRO A 151 12.44 3.02 2.79
CA PRO A 151 13.80 2.63 3.15
C PRO A 151 14.30 1.30 2.58
N ASN A 152 13.41 0.44 2.08
CA ASN A 152 13.75 -0.86 1.48
C ASN A 152 13.65 -0.83 -0.06
N GLY A 153 13.53 0.36 -0.66
CA GLY A 153 13.50 0.53 -2.12
C GLY A 153 12.15 0.25 -2.77
N VAL A 154 11.06 0.14 -1.99
CA VAL A 154 9.72 -0.03 -2.56
C VAL A 154 9.20 1.31 -3.06
N TYR A 155 8.93 1.40 -4.37
CA TYR A 155 8.28 2.53 -5.02
C TYR A 155 6.78 2.58 -4.66
N PHE A 156 6.47 3.09 -3.48
CA PHE A 156 5.13 2.97 -2.88
C PHE A 156 4.05 3.76 -3.64
N VAL A 157 4.39 4.86 -4.31
CA VAL A 157 3.42 5.61 -5.16
C VAL A 157 3.10 4.84 -6.43
N GLN A 158 4.11 4.25 -7.09
CA GLN A 158 3.88 3.37 -8.25
C GLN A 158 3.01 2.17 -7.88
N LYS A 159 3.21 1.62 -6.68
CA LYS A 159 2.41 0.52 -6.15
C LYS A 159 0.96 0.91 -5.88
N ALA A 160 0.75 2.09 -5.30
CA ALA A 160 -0.57 2.65 -5.08
C ALA A 160 -1.31 2.87 -6.41
N ILE A 161 -0.62 3.44 -7.41
CA ILE A 161 -1.13 3.62 -8.78
C ILE A 161 -1.56 2.29 -9.41
N ASP A 162 -0.71 1.26 -9.36
CA ASP A 162 -1.06 -0.06 -9.91
C ASP A 162 -2.28 -0.65 -9.23
N THR A 163 -2.31 -0.57 -7.90
CA THR A 163 -3.39 -1.10 -7.08
C THR A 163 -4.72 -0.40 -7.39
N ALA A 164 -4.70 0.93 -7.53
CA ALA A 164 -5.87 1.72 -7.92
C ALA A 164 -6.30 1.44 -9.37
N ARG A 165 -5.36 1.25 -10.31
CA ARG A 165 -5.68 0.89 -11.71
C ARG A 165 -6.33 -0.49 -11.84
N MET A 166 -6.06 -1.40 -10.90
CA MET A 166 -6.78 -2.67 -10.78
C MET A 166 -8.18 -2.51 -10.15
N GLY A 167 -8.61 -1.28 -9.86
CA GLY A 167 -9.90 -0.92 -9.28
C GLY A 167 -9.74 -0.46 -7.84
N ASN A 168 -9.31 -1.37 -6.97
CA ASN A 168 -9.01 -1.12 -5.57
C ASN A 168 -8.14 -2.25 -5.00
N GLY A 169 -7.57 -2.02 -3.82
CA GLY A 169 -6.90 -3.09 -3.09
C GLY A 169 -5.95 -2.62 -2.02
N PHE A 170 -5.36 -3.61 -1.36
CA PHE A 170 -4.39 -3.41 -0.30
C PHE A 170 -2.95 -3.47 -0.82
N PHE A 171 -2.07 -2.70 -0.21
CA PHE A 171 -0.62 -2.79 -0.41
C PHE A 171 0.16 -2.35 0.84
N TYR A 172 1.39 -2.81 0.94
CA TYR A 172 2.33 -2.47 2.01
C TYR A 172 3.42 -1.51 1.54
N TYR A 173 3.87 -0.69 2.47
CA TYR A 173 5.08 0.13 2.37
C TYR A 173 5.47 0.61 3.76
N VAL A 174 6.71 1.06 3.92
CA VAL A 174 7.14 1.77 5.13
C VAL A 174 6.90 3.27 4.95
N TYR A 175 6.33 3.92 5.98
CA TYR A 175 6.04 5.36 5.94
C TYR A 175 6.14 5.99 7.34
N PRO A 176 6.42 7.31 7.44
CA PRO A 176 6.30 8.04 8.70
C PRO A 176 4.91 7.92 9.33
N ASP A 177 4.82 7.59 10.62
CA ASP A 177 3.58 7.60 11.41
C ASP A 177 3.46 8.88 12.23
N SER A 178 2.46 9.71 11.92
CA SER A 178 2.23 11.00 12.60
C SER A 178 1.83 10.85 14.08
N SER A 179 1.31 9.69 14.49
CA SER A 179 1.03 9.38 15.90
C SER A 179 2.27 8.92 16.67
N ARG A 180 3.37 8.62 15.97
CA ARG A 180 4.65 8.16 16.54
C ARG A 180 5.80 9.09 16.18
N ASN A 181 5.58 10.40 16.27
CA ASN A 181 6.59 11.43 15.98
C ASN A 181 7.28 11.26 14.63
N MET A 182 6.53 10.87 13.59
CA MET A 182 7.03 10.64 12.23
C MET A 182 8.04 9.48 12.12
N THR A 183 8.05 8.55 13.08
CA THR A 183 8.86 7.34 13.02
C THR A 183 8.42 6.45 11.86
N GLN A 184 9.38 5.86 11.15
CA GLN A 184 9.10 4.92 10.07
C GLN A 184 8.45 3.65 10.63
N ALA A 185 7.32 3.25 10.05
CA ALA A 185 6.65 2.00 10.40
C ALA A 185 6.01 1.36 9.16
N LEU A 186 5.86 0.04 9.19
CA LEU A 186 5.13 -0.67 8.16
C LEU A 186 3.67 -0.24 8.17
N LYS A 187 3.15 0.14 7.01
CA LYS A 187 1.78 0.57 6.79
C LYS A 187 1.09 -0.36 5.80
N LEU A 188 -0.13 -0.77 6.13
CA LEU A 188 -1.07 -1.40 5.21
C LEU A 188 -2.04 -0.32 4.75
N SER A 189 -2.04 0.02 3.46
CA SER A 189 -3.02 0.96 2.90
C SER A 189 -4.00 0.27 1.98
N TYR A 190 -5.22 0.80 1.96
CA TYR A 190 -6.25 0.48 0.98
C TYR A 190 -6.44 1.69 0.07
N VAL A 191 -6.41 1.47 -1.23
CA VAL A 191 -6.65 2.52 -2.24
C VAL A 191 -7.79 2.14 -3.15
N VAL A 192 -8.47 3.16 -3.66
CA VAL A 192 -9.59 3.02 -4.58
C VAL A 192 -9.53 4.09 -5.65
N LYS A 193 -9.83 3.69 -6.89
CA LYS A 193 -10.05 4.62 -8.00
C LYS A 193 -11.23 5.55 -7.69
N VAL A 194 -11.04 6.85 -7.91
CA VAL A 194 -12.14 7.83 -7.90
C VAL A 194 -12.68 7.96 -9.32
N ASP A 195 -11.81 8.35 -10.26
CA ASP A 195 -12.09 8.43 -11.69
C ASP A 195 -10.81 8.13 -12.50
N ASP A 196 -10.80 8.44 -13.81
CA ASP A 196 -9.67 8.19 -14.70
C ASP A 196 -8.45 9.10 -14.47
N THR A 197 -8.57 10.12 -13.62
CA THR A 197 -7.52 11.12 -13.37
C THR A 197 -6.84 10.96 -12.00
N TRP A 198 -7.50 10.35 -11.01
CA TRP A 198 -6.95 10.24 -9.65
C TRP A 198 -7.57 9.12 -8.82
N PHE A 199 -6.86 8.81 -7.74
CA PHE A 199 -7.27 7.84 -6.73
C PHE A 199 -7.01 8.39 -5.33
N LEU A 200 -7.63 7.76 -4.34
CA LEU A 200 -7.41 8.08 -2.93
C LEU A 200 -7.24 6.81 -2.10
N GLY A 201 -6.73 6.97 -0.88
CA GLY A 201 -6.61 5.88 0.06
C GLY A 201 -6.32 6.36 1.47
N SER A 202 -6.25 5.40 2.37
CA SER A 202 -5.81 5.57 3.75
C SER A 202 -5.07 4.30 4.18
N GLY A 203 -4.44 4.31 5.34
CA GLY A 203 -3.81 3.12 5.87
C GLY A 203 -3.70 3.09 7.37
N ILE A 204 -3.42 1.90 7.87
CA ILE A 204 -3.17 1.58 9.27
C ILE A 204 -1.74 1.11 9.42
N TYR A 205 -1.08 1.53 10.49
CA TYR A 205 0.29 1.12 10.78
C TYR A 205 0.29 -0.18 11.59
N ALA A 206 1.25 -1.05 11.32
CA ALA A 206 1.50 -2.20 12.17
C ALA A 206 1.79 -1.70 13.60
N LYS A 207 1.24 -2.40 14.59
CA LYS A 207 1.69 -2.20 15.97
C LYS A 207 3.17 -2.58 16.02
N GLY A 208 4.01 -1.65 16.47
CA GLY A 208 5.39 -2.03 16.83
C GLY A 208 5.34 -2.85 18.11
N GLU A 209 6.41 -3.60 18.38
CA GLU A 209 6.68 -3.97 19.77
C GLU A 209 6.77 -2.67 20.57
N GLU A 210 5.91 -2.49 21.56
CA GLU A 210 6.17 -1.50 22.60
C GLU A 210 7.40 -2.01 23.34
N THR A 211 8.57 -1.43 23.04
CA THR A 211 9.74 -1.60 23.89
C THR A 211 9.42 -0.90 25.20
N ASN A 212 8.90 -1.65 26.17
CA ASN A 212 8.86 -1.23 27.56
C ASN A 212 10.32 -1.03 28.00
N ASN A 213 10.73 0.24 28.08
CA ASN A 213 11.94 0.64 28.82
C ASN A 213 11.63 0.63 30.32
#